data_AF-A0A183L1P3-F1
#
_entry.id   AF-A0A183L1P3-F1
#
_cell.length_a   1.000
_cell.length_b   1.000
_cell.length_c   1.000
_cell.angle_alpha   90.00
_cell.angle_beta   90.00
_cell.angle_gamma   90.00
#
_symmetry.space_group_name_H-M   'P 1'
#
loop_
_entity.id
_entity.type
_entity.pdbx_description
1 polymer ?
#
loop_
_entity_poly.entity_id
_entity_poly.type
_entity_poly.pdbx_seq_one_letter_code
_entity_poly.pdbx_strand_id
1 'polypeptide(L)'
;MFISLNVKFDLFYSILAPNVIPDGFVDGRQVTEKLLEATQLDKNLYQCGNTKVFFKAGTLAHLEDLRDDKLNGIISLFQAEIRGYLMRKQYKKLQDQRVALTLMQRNIRKYLVLRNWPWWRLYTKVKPMLNIARQEEEMKKAAEELAKLKEEFEKLEKLKKELEEQNVTVLQQKNDLFLQLQTEQDSLADAEEKISKLVLQRGDMEQRIKELEERLADEEDQAANLNEVKKKMSSEIEELKKDVEDLESSLQKAEQEKQTKDNQIRTLQAEMAQQDETIGKLNKDKKNLEEQNKRTQEALQAEEDKVNHLNKLKAKLESTLDEVSLWTKWIFFNIFHSLL
;
A
#
# COMPACT_ATOMS: atom_id res chain seq x y z
N MET A 1 -40.01 26.42 -1.52
CA MET A 1 -40.43 26.06 -2.89
C MET A 1 -41.32 24.83 -2.74
N PHE A 2 -42.62 24.93 -3.02
CA PHE A 2 -43.51 23.77 -2.95
C PHE A 2 -43.48 23.04 -4.29
N ILE A 3 -43.45 21.70 -4.26
CA ILE A 3 -43.27 20.83 -5.42
C ILE A 3 -44.44 19.86 -5.47
N SER A 4 -45.21 19.86 -6.56
CA SER A 4 -46.27 18.86 -6.81
C SER A 4 -45.99 18.10 -8.10
N LEU A 5 -46.38 16.83 -8.16
CA LEU A 5 -46.34 16.02 -9.40
C LEU A 5 -47.43 16.50 -10.36
N ASN A 6 -47.12 16.66 -11.65
CA ASN A 6 -48.06 17.18 -12.65
C ASN A 6 -49.37 16.38 -12.67
N VAL A 7 -49.29 15.05 -12.74
CA VAL A 7 -50.46 14.14 -12.73
C VAL A 7 -51.36 14.35 -11.51
N LYS A 8 -50.74 14.53 -10.33
CA LYS A 8 -51.47 14.75 -9.09
C LYS A 8 -52.13 16.13 -9.10
N PHE A 9 -51.37 17.15 -9.51
CA PHE A 9 -51.84 18.52 -9.62
C PHE A 9 -53.02 18.65 -10.59
N ASP A 10 -52.92 18.10 -11.79
CA ASP A 10 -53.97 18.15 -12.80
C ASP A 10 -55.29 17.55 -12.29
N LEU A 11 -55.21 16.39 -11.62
CA LEU A 11 -56.39 15.75 -11.05
C LEU A 11 -57.07 16.63 -9.99
N PHE A 12 -56.30 17.24 -9.08
CA PHE A 12 -56.87 18.01 -7.97
C PHE A 12 -57.41 19.38 -8.40
N TYR A 13 -56.73 20.07 -9.30
CA TYR A 13 -57.07 21.45 -9.67
C TYR A 13 -57.88 21.57 -10.96
N SER A 14 -58.15 20.47 -11.68
CA SER A 14 -59.03 20.47 -12.87
C SER A 14 -60.39 21.11 -12.61
N ILE A 15 -60.90 20.99 -11.38
CA ILE A 15 -62.13 21.62 -10.91
C ILE A 15 -62.14 23.15 -10.99
N LEU A 16 -60.97 23.80 -10.94
CA LEU A 16 -60.85 25.25 -11.06
C LEU A 16 -61.15 25.72 -12.49
N ALA A 17 -60.83 24.89 -13.48
CA ALA A 17 -60.94 25.22 -14.91
C ALA A 17 -61.38 23.99 -15.73
N PRO A 18 -62.63 23.50 -15.56
CA PRO A 18 -63.07 22.23 -16.14
C PRO A 18 -63.14 22.24 -17.67
N ASN A 19 -63.28 23.40 -18.30
CA ASN A 19 -63.44 23.53 -19.75
C ASN A 19 -62.11 23.69 -20.50
N VAL A 20 -60.97 23.68 -19.80
CA VAL A 20 -59.66 24.03 -20.37
C VAL A 20 -58.86 22.79 -20.77
N ILE A 21 -59.20 21.63 -20.20
CA ILE A 21 -58.58 20.34 -20.52
C ILE A 21 -59.40 19.70 -21.66
N PRO A 22 -58.81 19.50 -22.86
CA PRO A 22 -59.54 18.86 -23.95
C PRO A 22 -59.71 17.35 -23.70
N ASP A 23 -60.78 16.77 -24.26
CA ASP A 23 -61.05 15.33 -24.15
C ASP A 23 -59.99 14.50 -24.88
N GLY A 24 -59.30 13.62 -24.15
CA GLY A 24 -58.27 12.72 -24.70
C GLY A 24 -57.00 12.68 -23.86
N PHE A 25 -55.98 11.94 -24.35
CA PHE A 25 -54.66 11.94 -23.72
C PHE A 25 -53.89 13.21 -24.11
N VAL A 26 -53.52 14.00 -23.11
CA VAL A 26 -52.75 15.23 -23.27
C VAL A 26 -51.52 15.14 -22.37
N ASP A 27 -50.40 15.68 -22.82
CA ASP A 27 -49.18 15.76 -22.02
C ASP A 27 -49.42 16.53 -20.72
N GLY A 28 -49.08 15.91 -19.58
CA GLY A 28 -49.40 16.44 -18.24
C GLY A 28 -48.80 17.82 -17.99
N ARG A 29 -47.61 18.12 -18.56
CA ARG A 29 -47.04 19.46 -18.45
C ARG A 29 -47.91 20.52 -19.14
N GLN A 30 -48.41 20.23 -20.34
CA GLN A 30 -49.26 21.15 -21.09
C GLN A 30 -50.63 21.34 -20.41
N VAL A 31 -51.16 20.27 -19.82
CA VAL A 31 -52.39 20.34 -19.02
C VAL A 31 -52.18 21.28 -17.83
N THR A 32 -51.09 21.09 -17.07
CA THR A 32 -50.81 21.93 -15.92
C THR A 32 -50.58 23.40 -16.31
N GLU A 33 -49.85 23.68 -17.40
CA GLU A 33 -49.64 25.04 -17.88
C GLU A 33 -50.96 25.73 -18.26
N LYS A 34 -51.82 25.07 -19.04
CA LYS A 34 -53.13 25.61 -19.42
C LYS A 34 -54.05 25.83 -18.22
N LEU A 35 -54.03 24.91 -17.25
CA LEU A 35 -54.82 25.02 -16.03
C LEU A 35 -54.40 26.25 -15.21
N LEU A 36 -53.09 26.45 -15.03
CA LEU A 36 -52.56 27.60 -14.31
C LEU A 36 -52.83 28.92 -15.03
N GLU A 37 -52.72 28.95 -16.36
CA GLU A 37 -53.11 30.12 -17.16
C GLU A 37 -54.60 30.44 -17.01
N ALA A 38 -55.47 29.43 -16.96
CA ALA A 38 -56.90 29.61 -16.77
C ALA A 38 -57.26 30.13 -15.37
N THR A 39 -56.46 29.80 -14.35
CA THR A 39 -56.58 30.40 -13.00
C THR A 39 -56.07 31.84 -12.93
N GLN A 40 -55.60 32.42 -14.04
CA GLN A 40 -55.07 33.79 -14.14
C GLN A 40 -53.89 34.06 -13.19
N LEU A 41 -53.08 33.03 -12.91
CA LEU A 41 -51.92 33.15 -12.05
C LEU A 41 -50.74 33.79 -12.81
N ASP A 42 -50.03 34.73 -12.18
CA ASP A 42 -48.83 35.32 -12.79
C ASP A 42 -47.76 34.24 -13.02
N LYS A 43 -47.21 34.19 -14.24
CA LYS A 43 -46.13 33.27 -14.66
C LYS A 43 -44.88 33.40 -13.77
N ASN A 44 -44.67 34.53 -13.10
CA ASN A 44 -43.56 34.69 -12.15
C ASN A 44 -43.73 33.90 -10.84
N LEU A 45 -44.93 33.37 -10.55
CA LEU A 45 -45.26 32.69 -9.30
C LEU A 45 -45.10 31.16 -9.38
N TYR A 46 -44.98 30.61 -10.58
CA TYR A 46 -44.83 29.19 -10.80
C TYR A 46 -43.83 28.87 -11.92
N GLN A 47 -43.33 27.64 -11.93
CA GLN A 47 -42.51 27.11 -13.02
C GLN A 47 -42.90 25.64 -13.26
N CYS A 48 -43.29 25.31 -14.48
CA CYS A 48 -43.63 23.95 -14.88
C CYS A 48 -42.38 23.18 -15.36
N GLY A 49 -42.07 22.07 -14.71
CA GLY A 49 -41.10 21.08 -15.17
C GLY A 49 -41.80 19.86 -15.79
N ASN A 50 -41.02 18.93 -16.34
CA ASN A 50 -41.58 17.77 -17.06
C ASN A 50 -42.40 16.82 -16.16
N THR A 51 -42.02 16.68 -14.89
CA THR A 51 -42.71 15.79 -13.93
C THR A 51 -43.33 16.55 -12.76
N LYS A 52 -42.88 17.77 -12.50
CA LYS A 52 -43.19 18.54 -11.29
C LYS A 52 -43.43 20.01 -11.62
N VAL A 53 -44.36 20.63 -10.90
CA VAL A 53 -44.56 22.09 -10.90
C VAL A 53 -44.07 22.69 -9.58
N PHE A 54 -43.39 23.82 -9.71
CA PHE A 54 -42.79 24.54 -8.60
C PHE A 54 -43.54 25.85 -8.36
N PHE A 55 -43.86 26.13 -7.11
CA PHE A 55 -44.54 27.36 -6.70
C PHE A 55 -43.69 28.21 -5.76
N LYS A 56 -43.78 29.53 -5.90
CA LYS A 56 -43.34 30.48 -4.87
C LYS A 56 -44.22 30.34 -3.62
N ALA A 57 -43.67 30.71 -2.47
CA ALA A 57 -44.38 30.61 -1.19
C ALA A 57 -45.72 31.37 -1.24
N GLY A 58 -46.77 30.82 -0.62
CA GLY A 58 -48.12 31.39 -0.58
C GLY A 58 -48.99 31.08 -1.81
N THR A 59 -48.40 30.87 -2.98
CA THR A 59 -49.12 30.63 -4.24
C THR A 59 -50.03 29.39 -4.20
N LEU A 60 -49.52 28.29 -3.65
CA LEU A 60 -50.27 27.04 -3.56
C LEU A 60 -51.44 27.15 -2.57
N ALA A 61 -51.26 27.89 -1.47
CA ALA A 61 -52.33 28.11 -0.50
C ALA A 61 -53.49 28.87 -1.13
N HIS A 62 -53.19 29.91 -1.93
CA HIS A 62 -54.21 30.64 -2.68
C HIS A 62 -54.97 29.76 -3.68
N LEU A 63 -54.28 28.83 -4.36
CA LEU A 63 -54.93 27.87 -5.26
C LEU A 63 -55.83 26.87 -4.52
N GLU A 64 -55.45 26.45 -3.31
CA GLU A 64 -56.33 25.62 -2.46
C GLU A 64 -57.55 26.39 -1.98
N ASP A 65 -57.42 27.66 -1.59
CA ASP A 65 -58.57 28.48 -1.18
C ASP A 65 -59.61 28.59 -2.31
N LEU A 66 -59.15 28.89 -3.54
CA LEU A 66 -60.03 28.94 -4.73
C LEU A 66 -60.70 27.59 -5.01
N ARG A 67 -59.98 26.49 -4.75
CA ARG A 67 -60.47 25.13 -4.98
C ARG A 67 -61.53 24.77 -3.95
N ASP A 68 -61.30 25.11 -2.70
CA ASP A 68 -62.24 24.89 -1.60
C ASP A 68 -63.54 25.67 -1.82
N ASP A 69 -63.48 26.91 -2.32
CA ASP A 69 -64.68 27.67 -2.69
C ASP A 69 -65.52 26.97 -3.76
N LYS A 70 -64.89 26.42 -4.80
CA LYS A 70 -65.59 25.62 -5.83
C LYS A 70 -66.16 24.33 -5.26
N LEU A 71 -65.38 23.62 -4.44
CA LEU A 71 -65.80 22.38 -3.80
C LEU A 71 -66.97 22.61 -2.86
N ASN A 72 -66.98 23.70 -2.09
CA ASN A 72 -68.07 24.05 -1.18
C ASN A 72 -69.41 24.19 -1.93
N GLY A 73 -69.41 24.78 -3.12
CA GLY A 73 -70.59 24.84 -3.99
C GLY A 73 -71.08 23.46 -4.43
N ILE A 74 -70.17 22.60 -4.91
CA ILE A 74 -70.50 21.23 -5.36
C ILE A 74 -71.00 20.38 -4.18
N ILE A 75 -70.32 20.43 -3.04
CA ILE A 75 -70.70 19.72 -1.82
C ILE A 75 -72.08 20.17 -1.36
N SER A 76 -72.37 21.47 -1.41
CA SER A 76 -73.70 21.99 -1.05
C SER A 76 -74.81 21.42 -1.95
N LEU A 77 -74.58 21.34 -3.27
CA LEU A 77 -75.51 20.72 -4.21
C LEU A 77 -75.67 19.21 -3.96
N PHE A 78 -74.56 18.49 -3.76
CA PHE A 78 -74.58 17.07 -3.44
C PHE A 78 -75.35 16.78 -2.16
N GLN A 79 -75.11 17.56 -1.11
CA GLN A 79 -75.85 17.44 0.14
C GLN A 79 -77.34 17.78 -0.04
N ALA A 80 -77.68 18.78 -0.87
CA ALA A 80 -79.06 19.12 -1.18
C ALA A 80 -79.78 17.95 -1.87
N GLU A 81 -79.11 17.26 -2.81
CA GLU A 81 -79.64 16.06 -3.46
C GLU A 81 -79.85 14.90 -2.50
N ILE A 82 -78.88 14.62 -1.61
CA ILE A 82 -79.04 13.58 -0.57
C ILE A 82 -80.22 13.91 0.34
N ARG A 83 -80.29 15.14 0.85
CA ARG A 83 -81.41 15.58 1.71
C ARG A 83 -82.74 15.47 0.97
N GLY A 84 -82.79 15.88 -0.30
CA GLY A 84 -83.95 15.74 -1.16
C GLY A 84 -84.38 14.29 -1.36
N TYR A 85 -83.44 13.38 -1.65
CA TYR A 85 -83.70 11.96 -1.82
C TYR A 85 -84.29 11.34 -0.54
N LEU A 86 -83.66 11.62 0.61
CA LEU A 86 -84.13 11.12 1.91
C LEU A 86 -85.54 11.62 2.24
N MET A 87 -85.81 12.92 2.04
CA MET A 87 -87.12 13.51 2.30
C MET A 87 -88.19 12.99 1.35
N ARG A 88 -87.89 12.80 0.05
CA ARG A 88 -88.83 12.19 -0.91
C ARG A 88 -89.18 10.75 -0.52
N LYS A 89 -88.19 9.94 -0.10
CA LYS A 89 -88.40 8.57 0.39
C LYS A 89 -89.28 8.55 1.64
N GLN A 90 -89.04 9.44 2.59
CA GLN A 90 -89.85 9.54 3.81
C GLN A 90 -91.27 10.05 3.52
N TYR A 91 -91.40 11.06 2.65
CA TYR A 91 -92.69 11.61 2.23
C TYR A 91 -93.55 10.56 1.51
N LYS A 92 -92.94 9.72 0.67
CA LYS A 92 -93.64 8.59 0.03
C LYS A 92 -94.25 7.65 1.07
N LYS A 93 -93.52 7.30 2.14
CA LYS A 93 -94.07 6.51 3.26
C LYS A 93 -95.26 7.20 3.92
N LEU A 94 -95.19 8.52 4.15
CA LEU A 94 -96.29 9.28 4.76
C LEU A 94 -97.52 9.34 3.84
N GLN A 95 -97.34 9.48 2.53
CA GLN A 95 -98.43 9.42 1.55
C GLN A 95 -99.10 8.04 1.57
N ASP A 96 -98.31 6.97 1.54
CA ASP A 96 -98.81 5.60 1.57
C ASP A 96 -99.56 5.32 2.89
N GLN A 97 -99.05 5.83 4.02
CA GLN A 97 -99.75 5.77 5.32
C GLN A 97 -101.09 6.51 5.30
N ARG A 98 -101.17 7.70 4.68
CA ARG A 98 -102.42 8.46 4.58
C ARG A 98 -103.48 7.72 3.77
N VAL A 99 -103.08 7.15 2.62
CA VAL A 99 -103.99 6.33 1.79
C VAL A 99 -104.40 5.06 2.56
N ALA A 100 -103.46 4.38 3.19
CA ALA A 100 -103.72 3.20 4.01
C ALA A 100 -104.71 3.51 5.15
N LEU A 101 -104.57 4.66 5.83
CA LEU A 101 -105.48 5.08 6.89
C LEU A 101 -106.92 5.24 6.40
N THR A 102 -107.13 5.92 5.27
CA THR A 102 -108.47 6.08 4.69
C THR A 102 -109.07 4.73 4.28
N LEU A 103 -108.26 3.84 3.67
CA LEU A 103 -108.69 2.50 3.31
C LEU A 103 -109.05 1.65 4.54
N MET A 104 -108.22 1.67 5.58
CA MET A 104 -108.47 0.98 6.85
C MET A 104 -109.77 1.46 7.48
N GLN A 105 -109.98 2.77 7.63
CA GLN A 105 -111.21 3.33 8.18
C GLN A 105 -112.45 2.90 7.39
N ARG A 106 -112.38 2.95 6.05
CA ARG A 106 -113.47 2.49 5.17
C ARG A 106 -113.74 0.99 5.34
N ASN A 107 -112.69 0.18 5.36
CA ASN A 107 -112.80 -1.27 5.51
C ASN A 107 -113.34 -1.66 6.89
N ILE A 108 -112.93 -1.00 7.96
CA ILE A 108 -113.46 -1.22 9.32
C ILE A 108 -114.97 -0.94 9.34
N ARG A 109 -115.42 0.21 8.79
CA ARG A 109 -116.85 0.54 8.70
C ARG A 109 -117.64 -0.53 7.92
N LYS A 110 -117.10 -0.99 6.78
CA LYS A 110 -117.74 -2.07 5.98
C LYS A 110 -117.73 -3.40 6.72
N TYR A 111 -116.65 -3.75 7.40
CA TYR A 111 -116.54 -4.97 8.21
C TYR A 111 -117.56 -5.00 9.35
N LEU A 112 -117.78 -3.86 10.04
CA LEU A 112 -118.79 -3.76 11.10
C LEU A 112 -120.21 -4.09 10.62
N VAL A 113 -120.52 -3.81 9.34
CA VAL A 113 -121.77 -4.21 8.69
C VAL A 113 -121.73 -5.68 8.27
N LEU A 114 -120.65 -6.10 7.58
CA LEU A 114 -120.52 -7.43 7.00
C LEU A 114 -120.38 -8.56 8.03
N ARG A 115 -119.81 -8.30 9.22
CA ARG A 115 -119.56 -9.34 10.24
C ARG A 115 -120.82 -10.06 10.70
N ASN A 116 -121.97 -9.39 10.62
CA ASN A 116 -123.27 -9.95 10.99
C ASN A 116 -124.04 -10.55 9.80
N TRP A 117 -123.55 -10.39 8.57
CA TRP A 117 -124.21 -10.87 7.36
C TRP A 117 -124.02 -12.40 7.20
N PRO A 118 -125.08 -13.21 7.10
CA PRO A 118 -124.97 -14.68 7.06
C PRO A 118 -124.09 -15.23 5.93
N TRP A 119 -124.18 -14.67 4.73
CA TRP A 119 -123.38 -15.09 3.57
C TRP A 119 -121.88 -14.83 3.76
N TRP A 120 -121.51 -13.72 4.40
CA TRP A 120 -120.11 -13.44 4.74
C TRP A 120 -119.56 -14.46 5.74
N ARG A 121 -120.35 -14.83 6.77
CA ARG A 121 -119.98 -15.86 7.75
C ARG A 121 -119.76 -17.22 7.08
N LEU A 122 -120.64 -17.62 6.16
CA LEU A 122 -120.48 -18.84 5.36
C LEU A 122 -119.17 -18.79 4.56
N TYR A 123 -118.95 -17.72 3.80
CA TYR A 123 -117.73 -17.53 3.01
C TYR A 123 -116.46 -17.64 3.85
N THR A 124 -116.40 -16.99 5.03
CA THR A 124 -115.22 -17.05 5.91
C THR A 124 -114.92 -18.45 6.47
N LYS A 125 -115.95 -19.30 6.65
CA LYS A 125 -115.77 -20.70 7.08
C LYS A 125 -115.33 -21.61 5.94
N VAL A 126 -115.85 -21.37 4.73
CA VAL A 126 -115.60 -22.21 3.55
C VAL A 126 -114.29 -21.85 2.86
N LYS A 127 -113.91 -20.57 2.78
CA LYS A 127 -112.72 -20.10 2.05
C LYS A 127 -111.41 -20.77 2.51
N PRO A 128 -111.11 -20.94 3.81
CA PRO A 128 -109.90 -21.64 4.25
C PRO A 128 -109.87 -23.12 3.85
N MET A 129 -111.03 -23.74 3.61
CA MET A 129 -111.12 -25.12 3.12
C MET A 129 -110.77 -25.24 1.63
N LEU A 130 -110.69 -24.11 0.90
CA LEU A 130 -110.30 -24.02 -0.50
C LEU A 130 -108.78 -23.72 -0.67
N ASN A 131 -107.96 -24.15 0.31
CA ASN A 131 -106.57 -23.74 0.56
C ASN A 131 -105.54 -24.05 -0.56
N ILE A 132 -105.96 -24.68 -1.65
CA ILE A 132 -105.09 -25.17 -2.72
C ILE A 132 -104.34 -24.01 -3.41
N ALA A 133 -105.03 -22.92 -3.74
CA ALA A 133 -104.41 -21.79 -4.45
C ALA A 133 -103.35 -21.03 -3.62
N ARG A 134 -103.50 -21.00 -2.29
CA ARG A 134 -102.51 -20.36 -1.40
C ARG A 134 -101.26 -21.21 -1.24
N GLN A 135 -101.44 -22.53 -1.14
CA GLN A 135 -100.33 -23.48 -1.08
C GLN A 135 -99.51 -23.45 -2.38
N GLU A 136 -100.15 -23.32 -3.55
CA GLU A 136 -99.43 -23.16 -4.82
C GLU A 136 -98.57 -21.89 -4.86
N GLU A 137 -99.08 -20.75 -4.38
CA GLU A 137 -98.30 -19.50 -4.36
C GLU A 137 -97.12 -19.56 -3.36
N GLU A 138 -97.33 -20.14 -2.18
CA GLU A 138 -96.27 -20.35 -1.19
C GLU A 138 -95.21 -21.35 -1.69
N MET A 139 -95.62 -22.44 -2.33
CA MET A 139 -94.72 -23.41 -2.96
C MET A 139 -93.91 -22.79 -4.10
N LYS A 140 -94.52 -21.92 -4.92
CA LYS A 140 -93.83 -21.21 -5.99
C LYS A 140 -92.76 -20.26 -5.45
N LYS A 141 -93.07 -19.48 -4.40
CA LYS A 141 -92.08 -18.59 -3.74
C LYS A 141 -90.95 -19.39 -3.12
N ALA A 142 -91.26 -20.47 -2.42
CA ALA A 142 -90.25 -21.36 -1.83
C ALA A 142 -89.35 -21.99 -2.91
N ALA A 143 -89.92 -22.38 -4.05
CA ALA A 143 -89.15 -22.92 -5.17
C ALA A 143 -88.22 -21.87 -5.80
N GLU A 144 -88.69 -20.63 -5.98
CA GLU A 144 -87.87 -19.52 -6.49
C GLU A 144 -86.72 -19.16 -5.53
N GLU A 145 -86.99 -19.11 -4.22
CA GLU A 145 -85.95 -18.87 -3.20
C GLU A 145 -84.93 -20.00 -3.15
N LEU A 146 -85.39 -21.26 -3.21
CA LEU A 146 -84.52 -22.43 -3.24
C LEU A 146 -83.67 -22.47 -4.50
N ALA A 147 -84.19 -22.05 -5.66
CA ALA A 147 -83.43 -21.95 -6.90
C ALA A 147 -82.31 -20.90 -6.79
N LYS A 148 -82.62 -19.70 -6.26
CA LYS A 148 -81.61 -18.65 -6.04
C LYS A 148 -80.53 -19.09 -5.07
N LEU A 149 -80.93 -19.72 -3.96
CA LEU A 149 -79.98 -20.18 -2.95
C LEU A 149 -79.05 -21.27 -3.51
N LYS A 150 -79.57 -22.18 -4.34
CA LYS A 150 -78.74 -23.19 -5.02
C LYS A 150 -77.74 -22.54 -5.98
N GLU A 151 -78.16 -21.56 -6.77
CA GLU A 151 -77.26 -20.85 -7.69
C GLU A 151 -76.15 -20.09 -6.94
N GLU A 152 -76.49 -19.40 -5.85
CA GLU A 152 -75.51 -18.72 -4.99
C GLU A 152 -74.57 -19.71 -4.31
N PHE A 153 -75.08 -20.83 -3.83
CA PHE A 153 -74.29 -21.89 -3.22
C PHE A 153 -73.27 -22.47 -4.20
N GLU A 154 -73.67 -22.78 -5.45
CA GLU A 154 -72.76 -23.28 -6.47
C GLU A 154 -71.66 -22.27 -6.84
N LYS A 155 -72.00 -20.98 -6.91
CA LYS A 155 -71.00 -19.91 -7.15
C LYS A 155 -69.99 -19.82 -6.00
N LEU A 156 -70.47 -19.86 -4.76
CA LEU A 156 -69.61 -19.81 -3.58
C LEU A 156 -68.73 -21.06 -3.46
N GLU A 157 -69.25 -22.24 -3.80
CA GLU A 157 -68.48 -23.48 -3.78
C GLU A 157 -67.35 -23.47 -4.80
N LYS A 158 -67.59 -22.94 -6.02
CA LYS A 158 -66.54 -22.75 -7.04
C LYS A 158 -65.47 -21.77 -6.57
N LEU A 159 -65.90 -20.60 -6.09
CA LEU A 159 -64.97 -19.58 -5.58
C LEU A 159 -64.12 -20.11 -4.41
N LYS A 160 -64.72 -20.90 -3.52
CA LYS A 160 -64.01 -21.53 -2.40
C LYS A 160 -62.92 -22.47 -2.92
N LYS A 161 -63.22 -23.33 -3.89
CA LYS A 161 -62.23 -24.27 -4.46
C LYS A 161 -61.07 -23.52 -5.14
N GLU A 162 -61.37 -22.48 -5.92
CA GLU A 162 -60.35 -21.63 -6.56
C GLU A 162 -59.43 -20.96 -5.52
N LEU A 163 -60.00 -20.43 -4.44
CA LEU A 163 -59.23 -19.81 -3.37
C LEU A 163 -58.40 -20.83 -2.57
N GLU A 164 -58.91 -22.03 -2.34
CA GLU A 164 -58.16 -23.12 -1.69
C GLU A 164 -56.95 -23.54 -2.53
N GLU A 165 -57.11 -23.69 -3.86
CA GLU A 165 -56.01 -24.00 -4.78
C GLU A 165 -54.96 -22.89 -4.83
N GLN A 166 -55.38 -21.63 -4.89
CA GLN A 166 -54.47 -20.48 -4.82
C GLN A 166 -53.70 -20.45 -3.50
N ASN A 167 -54.37 -20.74 -2.37
CA ASN A 167 -53.72 -20.76 -1.07
C ASN A 167 -52.66 -21.86 -0.95
N VAL A 168 -52.96 -23.07 -1.47
CA VAL A 168 -51.97 -24.16 -1.53
C VAL A 168 -50.76 -23.77 -2.38
N THR A 169 -50.99 -23.13 -3.53
CA THR A 169 -49.91 -22.68 -4.42
C THR A 169 -49.01 -21.66 -3.73
N VAL A 170 -49.59 -20.67 -3.06
CA VAL A 170 -48.86 -19.63 -2.33
C VAL A 170 -48.10 -20.22 -1.14
N LEU A 171 -48.69 -21.18 -0.42
CA LEU A 171 -48.01 -21.89 0.67
C LEU A 171 -46.81 -22.70 0.17
N GLN A 172 -46.94 -23.37 -0.98
CA GLN A 172 -45.81 -24.09 -1.58
C GLN A 172 -44.69 -23.13 -1.97
N GLN A 173 -44.99 -22.04 -2.67
CA GLN A 173 -44.00 -21.01 -3.04
C GLN A 173 -43.31 -20.41 -1.81
N LYS A 174 -44.05 -20.15 -0.73
CA LYS A 174 -43.49 -19.68 0.54
C LYS A 174 -42.50 -20.69 1.10
N ASN A 175 -42.86 -21.97 1.12
CA ASN A 175 -42.00 -23.03 1.66
C ASN A 175 -40.73 -23.22 0.80
N ASP A 176 -40.87 -23.14 -0.52
CA ASP A 176 -39.74 -23.24 -1.45
C ASP A 176 -38.77 -22.06 -1.26
N LEU A 177 -39.28 -20.83 -1.16
CA LEU A 177 -38.48 -19.65 -0.85
C LEU A 177 -37.82 -19.73 0.52
N PHE A 178 -38.51 -20.28 1.52
CA PHE A 178 -37.94 -20.49 2.84
C PHE A 178 -36.78 -21.49 2.82
N LEU A 179 -36.92 -22.58 2.06
CA LEU A 179 -35.84 -23.54 1.88
C LEU A 179 -34.65 -22.93 1.14
N GLN A 180 -34.90 -22.15 0.07
CA GLN A 180 -33.85 -21.42 -0.64
C GLN A 180 -33.12 -20.43 0.27
N LEU A 181 -33.87 -19.70 1.10
CA LEU A 181 -33.28 -18.78 2.07
C LEU A 181 -32.36 -19.52 3.05
N GLN A 182 -32.77 -20.68 3.55
CA GLN A 182 -31.94 -21.49 4.44
C GLN A 182 -30.66 -21.95 3.74
N THR A 183 -30.74 -22.42 2.49
CA THR A 183 -29.56 -22.84 1.74
C THR A 183 -28.58 -21.69 1.46
N GLU A 184 -29.10 -20.50 1.17
CA GLU A 184 -28.26 -19.29 0.98
C GLU A 184 -27.63 -18.84 2.30
N GLN A 185 -28.33 -18.97 3.44
CA GLN A 185 -27.78 -18.69 4.76
C GLN A 185 -26.62 -19.65 5.11
N ASP A 186 -26.78 -20.94 4.84
CA ASP A 186 -25.73 -21.94 5.07
C ASP A 186 -24.51 -21.67 4.15
N SER A 187 -24.76 -21.36 2.87
CA SER A 187 -23.69 -20.98 1.93
C SER A 187 -22.99 -19.67 2.33
N LEU A 188 -23.71 -18.72 2.91
CA LEU A 188 -23.13 -17.48 3.42
C LEU A 188 -22.24 -17.76 4.63
N ALA A 189 -22.69 -18.59 5.57
CA ALA A 189 -21.90 -19.00 6.73
C ALA A 189 -20.58 -19.68 6.30
N ASP A 190 -20.62 -20.57 5.30
CA ASP A 190 -19.43 -21.19 4.73
C ASP A 190 -18.47 -20.17 4.09
N ALA A 191 -19.01 -19.15 3.43
CA ALA A 191 -18.23 -18.07 2.84
C ALA A 191 -17.59 -17.17 3.91
N GLU A 192 -18.32 -16.85 4.98
CA GLU A 192 -17.84 -16.10 6.14
C GLU A 192 -16.70 -16.84 6.84
N GLU A 193 -16.81 -18.17 7.03
CA GLU A 193 -15.72 -18.98 7.61
C GLU A 193 -14.46 -18.93 6.73
N LYS A 194 -14.61 -19.05 5.41
CA LYS A 194 -13.49 -18.92 4.46
C LYS A 194 -12.84 -17.54 4.53
N ILE A 195 -13.64 -16.47 4.58
CA ILE A 195 -13.13 -15.09 4.73
C ILE A 195 -12.36 -14.96 6.03
N SER A 196 -12.89 -15.46 7.15
CA SER A 196 -12.22 -15.43 8.45
C SER A 196 -10.84 -16.12 8.41
N LYS A 197 -10.76 -17.31 7.79
CA LYS A 197 -9.49 -18.03 7.57
C LYS A 197 -8.51 -17.23 6.74
N LEU A 198 -8.96 -16.63 5.64
CA LEU A 198 -8.11 -15.80 4.76
C LEU A 198 -7.61 -14.54 5.47
N VAL A 199 -8.44 -13.92 6.33
CA VAL A 199 -8.03 -12.75 7.13
C VAL A 199 -6.93 -13.12 8.11
N LEU A 200 -7.04 -14.27 8.80
CA LEU A 200 -5.98 -14.76 9.69
C LEU A 200 -4.69 -15.05 8.91
N GLN A 201 -4.78 -15.78 7.79
CA GLN A 201 -3.62 -16.06 6.93
C GLN A 201 -2.96 -14.79 6.40
N ARG A 202 -3.76 -13.77 6.04
CA ARG A 202 -3.23 -12.47 5.62
C ARG A 202 -2.44 -11.82 6.75
N GLY A 203 -2.96 -11.82 7.98
CA GLY A 203 -2.26 -11.30 9.15
C GLY A 203 -0.92 -12.00 9.40
N ASP A 204 -0.89 -13.33 9.33
CA ASP A 204 0.36 -14.11 9.48
C ASP A 204 1.39 -13.77 8.39
N MET A 205 0.95 -13.58 7.15
CA MET A 205 1.82 -13.21 6.04
C MET A 205 2.31 -11.76 6.16
N GLU A 206 1.45 -10.83 6.59
CA GLU A 206 1.84 -9.44 6.88
C GLU A 206 2.92 -9.38 7.98
N GLN A 207 2.82 -10.22 9.02
CA GLN A 207 3.84 -10.31 10.05
C GLN A 207 5.17 -10.85 9.49
N ARG A 208 5.13 -11.93 8.69
CA ARG A 208 6.34 -12.48 8.05
C ARG A 208 7.03 -11.49 7.13
N ILE A 209 6.25 -10.68 6.40
CA ILE A 209 6.80 -9.62 5.55
C ILE A 209 7.56 -8.61 6.41
N LYS A 210 6.98 -8.13 7.51
CA LYS A 210 7.67 -7.21 8.43
C LYS A 210 8.96 -7.79 9.00
N GLU A 211 8.94 -9.05 9.44
CA GLU A 211 10.13 -9.72 9.97
C GLU A 211 11.24 -9.85 8.90
N LEU A 212 10.87 -10.10 7.63
CA LEU A 212 11.82 -10.15 6.52
C LEU A 212 12.34 -8.77 6.12
N GLU A 213 11.51 -7.73 6.16
CA GLU A 213 11.90 -6.34 5.92
C GLU A 213 12.91 -5.86 6.98
N GLU A 214 12.67 -6.15 8.26
CA GLU A 214 13.62 -5.83 9.34
C GLU A 214 14.96 -6.56 9.16
N ARG A 215 14.94 -7.85 8.84
CA ARG A 215 16.17 -8.62 8.56
C ARG A 215 16.91 -8.12 7.34
N LEU A 216 16.20 -7.70 6.29
CA LEU A 216 16.81 -7.13 5.10
C LEU A 216 17.52 -5.81 5.44
N ALA A 217 16.89 -4.94 6.24
CA ALA A 217 17.49 -3.70 6.70
C ALA A 217 18.78 -3.95 7.52
N ASP A 218 18.76 -4.92 8.43
CA ASP A 218 19.95 -5.31 9.20
C ASP A 218 21.10 -5.79 8.31
N GLU A 219 20.81 -6.59 7.27
CA GLU A 219 21.81 -7.07 6.31
C GLU A 219 22.33 -5.94 5.39
N GLU A 220 21.48 -5.00 4.99
CA GLU A 220 21.88 -3.82 4.23
C GLU A 220 22.84 -2.92 5.05
N ASP A 221 22.55 -2.71 6.34
CA ASP A 221 23.44 -1.99 7.27
C ASP A 221 24.77 -2.73 7.47
N GLN A 222 24.75 -4.06 7.62
CA GLN A 222 25.96 -4.87 7.70
C GLN A 222 26.79 -4.80 6.41
N ALA A 223 26.14 -4.87 5.24
CA ALA A 223 26.80 -4.76 3.95
C ALA A 223 27.44 -3.37 3.77
N ALA A 224 26.76 -2.30 4.18
CA ALA A 224 27.29 -0.95 4.17
C ALA A 224 28.53 -0.83 5.07
N ASN A 225 28.46 -1.34 6.31
CA ASN A 225 29.58 -1.37 7.25
C ASN A 225 30.78 -2.16 6.70
N LEU A 226 30.55 -3.35 6.13
CA LEU A 226 31.59 -4.15 5.50
C LEU A 226 32.22 -3.43 4.31
N ASN A 227 31.43 -2.70 3.52
CA ASN A 227 31.94 -1.93 2.40
C ASN A 227 32.81 -0.74 2.86
N GLU A 228 32.44 -0.07 3.96
CA GLU A 228 33.31 0.94 4.59
C GLU A 228 34.63 0.35 5.11
N VAL A 229 34.57 -0.77 5.82
CA VAL A 229 35.78 -1.47 6.31
C VAL A 229 36.65 -1.91 5.14
N LYS A 230 36.06 -2.48 4.09
CA LYS A 230 36.76 -2.86 2.86
C LYS A 230 37.47 -1.66 2.23
N LYS A 231 36.81 -0.50 2.17
CA LYS A 231 37.41 0.73 1.63
C LYS A 231 38.59 1.21 2.47
N LYS A 232 38.49 1.15 3.80
CA LYS A 232 39.62 1.47 4.72
C LYS A 232 40.79 0.51 4.53
N MET A 233 40.51 -0.79 4.53
CA MET A 233 41.54 -1.81 4.29
C MET A 233 42.17 -1.68 2.90
N SER A 234 41.40 -1.34 1.86
CA SER A 234 41.97 -1.12 0.53
C SER A 234 42.90 0.10 0.53
N SER A 235 42.51 1.21 1.18
CA SER A 235 43.40 2.37 1.29
C SER A 235 44.66 2.05 2.08
N GLU A 236 44.58 1.28 3.17
CA GLU A 236 45.75 0.83 3.93
C GLU A 236 46.66 -0.07 3.10
N ILE A 237 46.09 -0.98 2.30
CA ILE A 237 46.86 -1.82 1.36
C ILE A 237 47.55 -0.96 0.31
N GLU A 238 46.88 0.05 -0.23
CA GLU A 238 47.46 0.98 -1.21
C GLU A 238 48.64 1.78 -0.59
N GLU A 239 48.48 2.27 0.65
CA GLU A 239 49.55 2.95 1.40
C GLU A 239 50.73 2.01 1.66
N LEU A 240 50.49 0.82 2.19
CA LEU A 240 51.56 -0.15 2.46
C LEU A 240 52.29 -0.58 1.19
N LYS A 241 51.59 -0.74 0.07
CA LYS A 241 52.23 -1.02 -1.23
C LYS A 241 53.16 0.12 -1.65
N LYS A 242 52.73 1.36 -1.45
CA LYS A 242 53.55 2.54 -1.75
C LYS A 242 54.77 2.60 -0.83
N ASP A 243 54.60 2.36 0.46
CA ASP A 243 55.71 2.31 1.42
C ASP A 243 56.72 1.20 1.04
N VAL A 244 56.25 0.05 0.57
CA VAL A 244 57.11 -1.03 0.06
C VAL A 244 57.87 -0.58 -1.18
N GLU A 245 57.22 0.04 -2.17
CA GLU A 245 57.89 0.60 -3.35
C GLU A 245 58.96 1.64 -2.98
N ASP A 246 58.65 2.54 -2.04
CA ASP A 246 59.58 3.57 -1.56
C ASP A 246 60.78 2.95 -0.81
N LEU A 247 60.54 1.91 0.00
CA LEU A 247 61.59 1.14 0.67
C LEU A 247 62.43 0.33 -0.33
N GLU A 248 61.84 -0.29 -1.33
CA GLU A 248 62.55 -1.01 -2.39
C GLU A 248 63.43 -0.05 -3.21
N SER A 249 62.93 1.14 -3.55
CA SER A 249 63.72 2.19 -4.21
C SER A 249 64.90 2.64 -3.33
N SER A 250 64.65 2.81 -2.04
CA SER A 250 65.69 3.20 -1.08
C SER A 250 66.74 2.10 -0.88
N LEU A 251 66.30 0.84 -0.81
CA LEU A 251 67.17 -0.33 -0.76
C LEU A 251 68.04 -0.42 -2.01
N GLN A 252 67.44 -0.29 -3.21
CA GLN A 252 68.16 -0.32 -4.47
C GLN A 252 69.23 0.78 -4.54
N LYS A 253 68.93 2.00 -4.07
CA LYS A 253 69.91 3.08 -3.94
C LYS A 253 71.03 2.73 -2.98
N ALA A 254 70.70 2.24 -1.78
CA ALA A 254 71.69 1.83 -0.79
C ALA A 254 72.57 0.67 -1.31
N GLU A 255 72.02 -0.24 -2.11
CA GLU A 255 72.72 -1.36 -2.70
C GLU A 255 73.66 -0.92 -3.83
N GLN A 256 73.26 0.06 -4.64
CA GLN A 256 74.15 0.74 -5.61
C GLN A 256 75.27 1.51 -4.91
N GLU A 257 74.97 2.23 -3.82
CA GLU A 257 75.98 2.92 -3.01
C GLU A 257 76.96 1.90 -2.42
N LYS A 258 76.47 0.81 -1.84
CA LYS A 258 77.29 -0.30 -1.35
C LYS A 258 78.16 -0.88 -2.45
N GLN A 259 77.62 -1.22 -3.62
CA GLN A 259 78.43 -1.73 -4.75
C GLN A 259 79.51 -0.74 -5.16
N THR A 260 79.19 0.55 -5.16
CA THR A 260 80.16 1.62 -5.46
C THR A 260 81.26 1.66 -4.40
N LYS A 261 80.92 1.52 -3.12
CA LYS A 261 81.87 1.44 -2.01
C LYS A 261 82.70 0.15 -2.04
N ASP A 262 82.11 -1.01 -2.31
CA ASP A 262 82.81 -2.29 -2.48
C ASP A 262 83.81 -2.22 -3.65
N ASN A 263 83.43 -1.57 -4.75
CA ASN A 263 84.34 -1.32 -5.87
C ASN A 263 85.50 -0.40 -5.47
N GLN A 264 85.23 0.69 -4.73
CA GLN A 264 86.28 1.55 -4.17
C GLN A 264 87.21 0.78 -3.24
N ILE A 265 86.67 -0.08 -2.38
CA ILE A 265 87.46 -0.94 -1.49
C ILE A 265 88.34 -1.89 -2.30
N ARG A 266 87.82 -2.52 -3.37
CA ARG A 266 88.63 -3.39 -4.25
C ARG A 266 89.75 -2.62 -4.94
N THR A 267 89.48 -1.40 -5.42
CA THR A 267 90.52 -0.55 -6.01
C THR A 267 91.60 -0.21 -5.00
N LEU A 268 91.21 0.21 -3.80
CA LEU A 268 92.15 0.51 -2.71
C LEU A 268 92.93 -0.74 -2.25
N GLN A 269 92.31 -1.91 -2.23
CA GLN A 269 92.98 -3.18 -1.94
C GLN A 269 94.00 -3.55 -3.03
N ALA A 270 93.68 -3.30 -4.31
CA ALA A 270 94.62 -3.51 -5.41
C ALA A 270 95.80 -2.52 -5.34
N GLU A 271 95.56 -1.26 -4.99
CA GLU A 271 96.61 -0.26 -4.74
C GLU A 271 97.48 -0.65 -3.55
N MET A 272 96.90 -1.16 -2.45
CA MET A 272 97.66 -1.70 -1.32
C MET A 272 98.56 -2.88 -1.74
N ALA A 273 98.04 -3.84 -2.50
CA ALA A 273 98.84 -4.97 -2.99
C ALA A 273 100.00 -4.51 -3.90
N GLN A 274 99.78 -3.49 -4.73
CA GLN A 274 100.82 -2.88 -5.55
C GLN A 274 101.88 -2.16 -4.69
N GLN A 275 101.45 -1.49 -3.62
CA GLN A 275 102.38 -0.89 -2.65
C GLN A 275 103.20 -1.98 -1.92
N ASP A 276 102.60 -3.10 -1.54
CA ASP A 276 103.30 -4.24 -0.94
C ASP A 276 104.32 -4.89 -1.89
N GLU A 277 104.01 -5.02 -3.18
CA GLU A 277 104.98 -5.44 -4.21
C GLU A 277 106.17 -4.48 -4.33
N THR A 278 105.88 -3.18 -4.23
CA THR A 278 106.91 -2.13 -4.30
C THR A 278 107.82 -2.17 -3.07
N ILE A 279 107.24 -2.39 -1.89
CA ILE A 279 107.99 -2.62 -0.63
C ILE A 279 108.84 -3.91 -0.74
N GLY A 280 108.30 -4.97 -1.34
CA GLY A 280 109.02 -6.21 -1.59
C GLY A 280 110.25 -6.03 -2.49
N LYS A 281 110.14 -5.21 -3.55
CA LYS A 281 111.28 -4.84 -4.40
C LYS A 281 112.34 -4.05 -3.64
N LEU A 282 111.93 -3.03 -2.88
CA LEU A 282 112.83 -2.21 -2.08
C LEU A 282 113.59 -3.03 -1.02
N ASN A 283 112.93 -4.02 -0.41
CA ASN A 283 113.59 -4.94 0.53
C ASN A 283 114.61 -5.88 -0.16
N LYS A 284 114.37 -6.27 -1.42
CA LYS A 284 115.33 -7.04 -2.23
C LYS A 284 116.57 -6.22 -2.58
N ASP A 285 116.38 -4.95 -2.95
CA ASP A 285 117.47 -4.03 -3.27
C ASP A 285 118.31 -3.71 -2.02
N LYS A 286 117.68 -3.57 -0.85
CA LYS A 286 118.36 -3.41 0.44
C LYS A 286 119.29 -4.60 0.74
N LYS A 287 118.83 -5.84 0.50
CA LYS A 287 119.63 -7.05 0.74
C LYS A 287 120.86 -7.14 -0.16
N ASN A 288 120.72 -6.78 -1.44
CA ASN A 288 121.84 -6.74 -2.39
C ASN A 288 122.90 -5.70 -2.00
N LEU A 289 122.49 -4.55 -1.46
CA LEU A 289 123.41 -3.50 -0.99
C LEU A 289 124.18 -3.93 0.27
N GLU A 290 123.53 -4.65 1.20
CA GLU A 290 124.19 -5.22 2.37
C GLU A 290 125.27 -6.27 1.99
N GLU A 291 125.03 -7.05 0.93
CA GLU A 291 125.95 -8.10 0.46
C GLU A 291 127.14 -7.54 -0.33
N GLN A 292 126.96 -6.43 -1.05
CA GLN A 292 128.07 -5.67 -1.64
C GLN A 292 128.98 -5.05 -0.58
N ASN A 293 128.39 -4.49 0.49
CA ASN A 293 129.16 -3.81 1.54
C ASN A 293 130.10 -4.78 2.28
N LYS A 294 129.65 -6.02 2.50
CA LYS A 294 130.45 -7.09 3.12
C LYS A 294 131.68 -7.50 2.30
N ARG A 295 131.56 -7.55 0.97
CA ARG A 295 132.68 -7.85 0.05
C ARG A 295 133.76 -6.77 0.04
N THR A 296 133.37 -5.49 0.14
CA THR A 296 134.31 -4.37 0.27
C THR A 296 135.07 -4.40 1.59
N GLN A 297 134.46 -4.92 2.66
CA GLN A 297 135.06 -4.99 3.98
C GLN A 297 136.09 -6.13 4.10
N GLU A 298 135.88 -7.26 3.42
CA GLU A 298 136.83 -8.37 3.34
C GLU A 298 138.06 -8.06 2.47
N ALA A 299 137.91 -7.23 1.43
CA ALA A 299 139.02 -6.80 0.57
C ALA A 299 139.97 -5.80 1.28
N LEU A 300 139.46 -4.99 2.21
CA LEU A 300 140.25 -4.03 2.98
C LEU A 300 141.14 -4.72 4.03
N GLN A 301 140.63 -5.77 4.68
CA GLN A 301 141.35 -6.56 5.70
C GLN A 301 142.56 -7.31 5.11
N ALA A 302 142.46 -7.79 3.86
CA ALA A 302 143.53 -8.49 3.17
C ALA A 302 144.72 -7.59 2.77
N GLU A 303 144.49 -6.30 2.58
CA GLU A 303 145.55 -5.32 2.31
C GLU A 303 146.24 -4.82 3.59
N GLU A 304 145.55 -4.81 4.74
CA GLU A 304 146.16 -4.50 6.05
C GLU A 304 147.16 -5.57 6.53
N ASP A 305 146.93 -6.85 6.21
CA ASP A 305 147.83 -7.95 6.61
C ASP A 305 149.14 -7.99 5.79
N LYS A 306 149.14 -7.50 4.54
CA LYS A 306 150.36 -7.37 3.72
C LYS A 306 151.30 -6.27 4.22
N VAL A 307 150.75 -5.16 4.72
CA VAL A 307 151.52 -4.02 5.24
C VAL A 307 152.21 -4.38 6.57
N ASN A 308 151.55 -5.19 7.41
CA ASN A 308 152.13 -5.68 8.67
C ASN A 308 153.26 -6.71 8.48
N HIS A 309 153.25 -7.49 7.38
CA HIS A 309 154.34 -8.41 7.07
C HIS A 309 155.60 -7.69 6.56
N LEU A 310 155.44 -6.63 5.76
CA LEU A 310 156.54 -5.81 5.24
C LEU A 310 157.25 -4.99 6.34
N ASN A 311 156.51 -4.51 7.35
CA ASN A 311 157.10 -3.80 8.49
C ASN A 311 157.97 -4.71 9.40
N LYS A 312 157.65 -6.01 9.50
CA LYS A 312 158.44 -6.97 10.30
C LYS A 312 159.76 -7.39 9.65
N LEU A 313 159.86 -7.34 8.31
CA LEU A 313 161.10 -7.62 7.57
C LEU A 313 162.05 -6.42 7.57
N LYS A 314 161.51 -5.19 7.62
CA LYS A 314 162.28 -3.95 7.74
C LYS A 314 163.03 -3.85 9.07
N ALA A 315 162.35 -4.14 10.19
CA ALA A 315 162.94 -4.06 11.53
C ALA A 315 164.06 -5.09 11.81
N LYS A 316 164.14 -6.19 11.05
CA LYS A 316 165.20 -7.21 11.20
C LYS A 316 166.48 -6.93 10.41
N LEU A 317 166.44 -6.01 9.42
CA LEU A 317 167.60 -5.61 8.62
C LEU A 317 168.27 -4.31 9.13
N GLU A 318 167.57 -3.52 9.96
CA GLU A 318 168.14 -2.31 10.60
C GLU A 318 168.93 -2.64 11.89
N SER A 319 168.65 -3.76 12.57
CA SER A 319 169.36 -4.15 13.82
C SER A 319 170.73 -4.83 13.63
N THR A 320 171.10 -5.26 12.44
CA THR A 320 172.43 -5.87 12.17
C THR A 320 173.40 -4.91 11.47
N LEU A 321 172.94 -3.70 11.09
CA LEU A 321 173.75 -2.65 10.50
C LEU A 321 174.30 -1.64 11.54
N ASP A 322 173.68 -1.58 12.73
CA ASP A 322 174.05 -0.63 13.81
C ASP A 322 175.14 -1.14 14.79
N GLU A 323 175.60 -2.39 14.71
CA GLU A 323 176.76 -2.85 15.52
C GLU A 323 178.08 -2.94 14.73
N VAL A 324 178.06 -2.71 13.41
CA VAL A 324 179.27 -2.69 12.55
C VAL A 324 179.77 -1.26 12.27
N SER A 325 178.99 -0.22 12.59
CA SER A 325 179.31 1.18 12.27
C SER A 325 179.92 2.01 13.42
N LEU A 326 180.20 1.40 14.60
CA LEU A 326 181.03 1.99 15.67
C LEU A 326 182.46 1.41 15.71
N TRP A 327 183.04 1.12 14.54
CA TRP A 327 184.43 0.66 14.39
C TRP A 327 185.48 1.78 14.54
N THR A 328 185.11 3.06 14.51
CA THR A 328 186.04 4.07 13.98
C THR A 328 186.00 5.42 14.71
N LYS A 329 185.64 5.40 15.99
CA LYS A 329 185.92 6.50 16.94
C LYS A 329 187.07 6.13 17.91
N TRP A 330 188.21 5.72 17.38
CA TRP A 330 189.29 6.71 17.21
C TRP A 330 189.94 7.03 18.56
N ILE A 331 190.83 6.17 19.07
CA ILE A 331 192.30 6.26 18.79
C ILE A 331 192.94 7.63 19.17
N PHE A 332 192.21 8.58 19.76
CA PHE A 332 192.67 9.97 19.83
C PHE A 332 192.70 10.59 21.23
N PHE A 333 192.78 9.74 22.25
CA PHE A 333 193.24 10.23 23.54
C PHE A 333 193.99 9.13 24.30
N ASN A 334 194.87 8.39 23.63
CA ASN A 334 196.31 8.60 23.79
C ASN A 334 196.70 9.84 24.62
N ILE A 335 197.50 9.59 25.67
CA ILE A 335 198.31 10.57 26.41
C ILE A 335 197.52 11.46 27.39
N PHE A 336 197.31 11.02 28.64
CA PHE A 336 197.61 11.84 29.82
C PHE A 336 197.49 11.03 31.14
N HIS A 337 198.63 10.92 31.85
CA HIS A 337 198.77 10.72 33.31
C HIS A 337 198.32 9.36 33.90
N SER A 338 199.20 8.45 34.33
CA SER A 338 200.29 8.60 35.32
C SER A 338 199.85 9.26 36.62
N LEU A 339 199.93 8.49 37.71
CA LEU A 339 199.92 8.87 39.13
C LEU A 339 198.56 9.24 39.76
N LEU A 340 197.84 8.22 40.23
CA LEU A 340 197.73 7.87 41.66
C LEU A 340 197.25 6.42 41.83
#